data_AF-A0A0G4EQ34-F1
#
_entry.id   AF-A0A0G4EQ34-F1
#
_cell.length_a   1.000
_cell.length_b   1.000
_cell.length_c   1.000
_cell.angle_alpha   90.00
_cell.angle_beta   90.00
_cell.angle_gamma   90.00
#
_symmetry.space_group_name_H-M   'P 1'
#
loop_
_entity.id
_entity.type
_entity.pdbx_description
1 polymer ?
#
loop_
_entity_poly.entity_id
_entity_poly.type
_entity_poly.pdbx_seq_one_letter_code
_entity_poly.pdbx_strand_id
1 'polypeptide(L)'
;MFGTLTDADPSQRLFFRGRPMRLISLVAQSSLADAPAIIHTFLARLGSEEALRGDPYPSRVAIVCGRYDVAHIMLNYIMDSDVGDPSSGLAQLKLLFDVARHNPFMQPIVKLAMVSRLVELEPGQLRQRDANRRLPIHEFCRHPLRSEAAQEKLIDLLVRRGFTYTLNTTDTAGATPLQLAASRPNANGLLRGLLRHGADLWSAGVPRGSRLGRLAWMPTNASLTPTNDGIMKEIKMEIAGYMCNAIPPYLLAPLWHRISQIIRLFITTALERTTAATPRERVDVFKMRFGFAASHCADREMKLTLQELVEVAFREEAA
;
A
#
# COMPACT_ATOMS: atom_id res chain seq x y z
N MET A 1 -53.22 -43.31 2.50
CA MET A 1 -52.38 -43.50 1.30
C MET A 1 -51.40 -42.34 1.23
N PHE A 2 -50.19 -42.52 1.74
CA PHE A 2 -49.09 -41.56 1.58
C PHE A 2 -48.32 -41.98 0.32
N GLY A 3 -48.35 -41.14 -0.71
CA GLY A 3 -47.62 -41.37 -1.96
C GLY A 3 -46.13 -41.10 -1.75
N THR A 4 -45.33 -42.15 -1.90
CA THR A 4 -43.87 -42.10 -1.97
C THR A 4 -43.42 -41.34 -3.21
N LEU A 5 -42.73 -40.21 -3.02
CA LEU A 5 -41.99 -39.50 -4.06
C LEU A 5 -40.84 -40.40 -4.52
N THR A 6 -41.06 -41.08 -5.65
CA THR A 6 -40.08 -41.93 -6.31
C THR A 6 -38.98 -41.11 -6.97
N ASP A 7 -37.79 -41.72 -6.96
CA ASP A 7 -36.51 -41.25 -7.48
C ASP A 7 -36.59 -40.38 -8.74
N ALA A 8 -36.10 -39.15 -8.61
CA ALA A 8 -35.78 -38.31 -9.75
C ALA A 8 -34.53 -38.87 -10.46
N ASP A 9 -34.71 -39.18 -11.75
CA ASP A 9 -33.73 -39.74 -12.66
C ASP A 9 -32.39 -38.95 -12.67
N PRO A 10 -31.27 -39.55 -12.22
CA PRO A 10 -29.96 -38.90 -12.20
C PRO A 10 -29.37 -38.63 -13.60
N SER A 11 -30.03 -39.09 -14.67
CA SER A 11 -29.58 -38.90 -16.05
C SER A 11 -30.01 -37.57 -16.69
N GLN A 12 -30.87 -36.77 -16.04
CA GLN A 12 -31.17 -35.39 -16.46
C GLN A 12 -30.13 -34.35 -15.99
N ARG A 13 -28.87 -34.75 -15.85
CA ARG A 13 -27.76 -33.80 -15.74
C ARG A 13 -27.64 -33.09 -17.09
N LEU A 14 -28.15 -31.85 -17.15
CA LEU A 14 -28.01 -30.92 -18.27
C LEU A 14 -26.53 -30.77 -18.66
N PHE A 15 -26.03 -31.66 -19.50
CA PHE A 15 -24.73 -31.56 -20.14
C PHE A 15 -24.82 -30.50 -21.24
N PHE A 16 -24.70 -29.23 -20.85
CA PHE A 16 -24.34 -28.16 -21.79
C PHE A 16 -22.90 -28.44 -22.27
N ARG A 17 -22.78 -29.12 -23.42
CA ARG A 17 -21.53 -29.35 -24.14
C ARG A 17 -20.99 -28.02 -24.67
N GLY A 18 -20.33 -27.24 -23.82
CA GLY A 18 -19.71 -25.98 -24.23
C GLY A 18 -19.16 -25.18 -23.05
N ARG A 19 -18.03 -25.62 -22.49
CA ARG A 19 -17.36 -25.11 -21.27
C ARG A 19 -18.28 -25.13 -20.03
N PRO A 20 -17.91 -25.84 -18.93
CA PRO A 20 -18.72 -25.83 -17.72
C PRO A 20 -18.98 -24.38 -17.30
N MET A 21 -20.26 -24.02 -17.19
CA MET A 21 -20.67 -22.64 -16.97
C MET A 21 -20.04 -22.14 -15.67
N ARG A 22 -19.31 -21.03 -15.78
CA ARG A 22 -18.80 -20.24 -14.65
C ARG A 22 -19.91 -19.43 -14.00
N LEU A 23 -21.06 -20.06 -13.75
CA LEU A 23 -22.25 -19.36 -13.27
C LEU A 23 -21.96 -18.62 -11.96
N ILE A 24 -21.18 -19.24 -11.09
CA ILE A 24 -20.74 -18.63 -9.83
C ILE A 24 -19.88 -17.39 -10.07
N SER A 25 -18.86 -17.44 -10.93
CA SER A 25 -18.11 -16.22 -11.26
C SER A 25 -18.98 -15.16 -11.93
N LEU A 26 -19.92 -15.53 -12.80
CA LEU A 26 -20.82 -14.56 -13.44
C LEU A 26 -21.68 -13.85 -12.40
N VAL A 27 -22.26 -14.59 -11.45
CA VAL A 27 -23.03 -14.02 -10.35
C VAL A 27 -22.12 -13.17 -9.44
N ALA A 28 -20.89 -13.62 -9.16
CA ALA A 28 -19.91 -12.88 -8.38
C ALA A 28 -19.42 -11.58 -9.04
N GLN A 29 -19.46 -11.49 -10.36
CA GLN A 29 -19.16 -10.26 -11.12
C GLN A 29 -20.38 -9.36 -11.28
N SER A 30 -21.57 -9.94 -11.20
CA SER A 30 -22.82 -9.21 -11.44
C SER A 30 -23.02 -8.10 -10.39
N SER A 31 -23.78 -7.07 -10.77
CA SER A 31 -24.26 -6.05 -9.85
C SER A 31 -25.61 -6.41 -9.20
N LEU A 32 -26.02 -7.68 -9.27
CA LEU A 32 -27.30 -8.12 -8.70
C LEU A 32 -27.28 -7.92 -7.18
N ALA A 33 -28.33 -7.29 -6.65
CA ALA A 33 -28.53 -7.12 -5.23
C ALA A 33 -28.65 -8.47 -4.51
N ASP A 34 -29.32 -9.43 -5.16
CA ASP A 34 -29.54 -10.78 -4.62
C ASP A 34 -28.38 -11.74 -4.87
N ALA A 35 -27.25 -11.29 -5.45
CA ALA A 35 -26.11 -12.17 -5.70
C ALA A 35 -25.64 -12.96 -4.47
N PRO A 36 -25.58 -12.39 -3.24
CA PRO A 36 -25.20 -13.14 -2.05
C PRO A 36 -26.18 -14.29 -1.75
N ALA A 37 -27.49 -14.03 -1.86
CA ALA A 37 -28.52 -15.05 -1.65
C ALA A 37 -28.44 -16.14 -2.72
N ILE A 38 -28.28 -15.76 -3.99
CA ILE A 38 -28.13 -16.68 -5.11
C ILE A 38 -26.90 -17.59 -4.89
N ILE A 39 -25.73 -17.02 -4.59
CA ILE A 39 -24.51 -17.78 -4.31
C ILE A 39 -24.68 -18.70 -3.11
N HIS A 40 -25.28 -18.22 -2.03
CA HIS A 40 -25.55 -19.03 -0.85
C HIS A 40 -26.43 -20.24 -1.18
N THR A 41 -27.53 -20.03 -1.91
CA THR A 41 -28.42 -21.12 -2.34
C THR A 41 -27.73 -22.11 -3.26
N PHE A 42 -26.87 -21.65 -4.18
CA PHE A 42 -26.08 -22.53 -5.04
C PHE A 42 -25.11 -23.41 -4.23
N LEU A 43 -24.34 -22.80 -3.33
CA LEU A 43 -23.37 -23.51 -2.50
C LEU A 43 -24.07 -24.50 -1.54
N ALA A 44 -25.20 -24.10 -0.94
CA ALA A 44 -25.97 -24.96 -0.05
C ALA A 44 -26.57 -26.18 -0.77
N ARG A 45 -26.99 -26.03 -2.04
CA ARG A 45 -27.68 -27.09 -2.79
C ARG A 45 -26.72 -28.04 -3.49
N LEU A 46 -25.60 -27.55 -4.02
CA LEU A 46 -24.65 -28.35 -4.81
C LEU A 46 -23.46 -28.84 -3.98
N GLY A 47 -23.23 -28.28 -2.79
CA GLY A 47 -21.98 -28.44 -2.05
C GLY A 47 -20.86 -27.59 -2.64
N SER A 48 -19.85 -27.24 -1.84
CA SER A 48 -18.76 -26.36 -2.27
C SER A 48 -17.94 -26.95 -3.43
N GLU A 49 -17.66 -28.26 -3.40
CA GLU A 49 -16.80 -28.90 -4.41
C GLU A 49 -17.43 -28.86 -5.81
N GLU A 50 -18.69 -29.26 -5.95
CA GLU A 50 -19.39 -29.28 -7.24
C GLU A 50 -19.67 -27.85 -7.72
N ALA A 51 -20.10 -26.98 -6.81
CA ALA A 51 -20.41 -25.59 -7.12
C ALA A 51 -19.20 -24.83 -7.67
N LEU A 52 -18.02 -25.08 -7.11
CA LEU A 52 -16.77 -24.41 -7.47
C LEU A 52 -15.99 -25.15 -8.58
N ARG A 53 -16.48 -26.32 -9.04
CA ARG A 53 -15.76 -27.15 -10.01
C ARG A 53 -15.61 -26.44 -11.36
N GLY A 54 -14.38 -26.34 -11.84
CA GLY A 54 -14.05 -25.80 -13.16
C GLY A 54 -13.97 -24.27 -13.25
N ASP A 55 -14.23 -23.56 -12.15
CA ASP A 55 -14.02 -22.13 -12.05
C ASP A 55 -12.82 -21.88 -11.14
N PRO A 56 -11.66 -21.44 -11.69
CA PRO A 56 -10.42 -21.54 -10.95
C PRO A 56 -10.53 -20.87 -9.58
N TYR A 57 -11.14 -19.69 -9.42
CA TYR A 57 -11.25 -19.03 -8.11
C TYR A 57 -12.36 -17.96 -8.04
N PRO A 58 -13.64 -18.31 -7.87
CA PRO A 58 -14.73 -17.33 -7.88
C PRO A 58 -14.68 -16.34 -6.69
N SER A 59 -14.12 -16.74 -5.55
CA SER A 59 -13.89 -15.83 -4.40
C SER A 59 -12.91 -14.71 -4.75
N ARG A 60 -11.88 -15.01 -5.53
CA ARG A 60 -10.93 -14.02 -6.06
C ARG A 60 -11.63 -13.03 -6.99
N VAL A 61 -12.49 -13.54 -7.87
CA VAL A 61 -13.29 -12.71 -8.77
C VAL A 61 -14.18 -11.75 -7.98
N ALA A 62 -14.89 -12.24 -6.96
CA ALA A 62 -15.69 -11.40 -6.07
C ALA A 62 -14.84 -10.31 -5.39
N ILE A 63 -13.64 -10.64 -4.90
CA ILE A 63 -12.70 -9.67 -4.31
C ILE A 63 -12.28 -8.58 -5.30
N VAL A 64 -11.89 -8.98 -6.51
CA VAL A 64 -11.46 -8.05 -7.57
C VAL A 64 -12.61 -7.11 -7.97
N CYS A 65 -13.86 -7.62 -8.00
CA CYS A 65 -15.06 -6.84 -8.27
C CYS A 65 -15.57 -6.03 -7.06
N GLY A 66 -14.95 -6.16 -5.88
CA GLY A 66 -15.37 -5.46 -4.67
C GLY A 66 -16.63 -6.02 -4.01
N ARG A 67 -17.07 -7.21 -4.42
CA ARG A 67 -18.20 -7.96 -3.85
C ARG A 67 -17.75 -8.75 -2.62
N TYR A 68 -17.33 -8.05 -1.54
CA TYR A 68 -16.80 -8.72 -0.35
C TYR A 68 -17.87 -9.50 0.42
N ASP A 69 -19.13 -9.10 0.33
CA ASP A 69 -20.31 -9.87 0.77
C ASP A 69 -20.32 -11.28 0.16
N VAL A 70 -20.23 -11.36 -1.17
CA VAL A 70 -20.20 -12.62 -1.92
C VAL A 70 -18.92 -13.40 -1.62
N ALA A 71 -17.77 -12.72 -1.56
CA ALA A 71 -16.51 -13.34 -1.23
C ALA A 71 -16.53 -13.98 0.18
N HIS A 72 -17.13 -13.32 1.17
CA HIS A 72 -17.29 -13.85 2.53
C HIS A 72 -18.08 -15.16 2.54
N ILE A 73 -19.20 -15.22 1.82
CA ILE A 73 -20.00 -16.44 1.72
C ILE A 73 -19.16 -17.56 1.12
N MET A 74 -18.51 -17.32 -0.03
CA MET A 74 -17.69 -18.33 -0.68
C MET A 74 -16.55 -18.83 0.22
N LEU A 75 -15.87 -17.91 0.91
CA LEU A 75 -14.78 -18.27 1.82
C LEU A 75 -15.26 -19.11 3.00
N ASN A 76 -16.45 -18.85 3.55
CA ASN A 76 -16.99 -19.67 4.63
C ASN A 76 -17.25 -21.11 4.16
N TYR A 77 -17.87 -21.29 3.00
CA TYR A 77 -18.11 -22.63 2.45
C TYR A 77 -16.83 -23.40 2.10
N ILE A 78 -15.76 -22.70 1.68
CA ILE A 78 -14.45 -23.33 1.44
C ILE A 78 -13.85 -23.86 2.75
N MET A 79 -14.07 -23.15 3.86
CA MET A 79 -13.53 -23.55 5.17
C MET A 79 -14.36 -24.66 5.84
N ASP A 80 -15.66 -24.70 5.57
CA ASP A 80 -16.56 -25.71 6.13
C ASP A 80 -16.50 -27.05 5.37
N SER A 81 -15.89 -27.08 4.18
CA SER A 81 -15.76 -28.32 3.42
C SER A 81 -14.58 -29.15 3.90
N ASP A 82 -14.82 -30.40 4.29
CA ASP A 82 -13.84 -31.43 4.69
C ASP A 82 -12.84 -31.83 3.57
N VAL A 83 -12.79 -31.08 2.47
CA VAL A 83 -12.03 -31.41 1.26
C VAL A 83 -10.58 -30.96 1.44
N GLY A 84 -9.78 -31.81 2.09
CA GLY A 84 -8.33 -31.64 2.23
C GLY A 84 -7.94 -30.40 3.04
N ASP A 85 -6.65 -30.09 3.12
CA ASP A 85 -6.15 -28.90 3.84
C ASP A 85 -6.46 -27.62 3.05
N PRO A 86 -7.51 -26.84 3.43
CA PRO A 86 -7.97 -25.67 2.66
C PRO A 86 -6.94 -24.53 2.66
N SER A 87 -6.00 -24.54 3.61
CA SER A 87 -4.91 -23.57 3.69
C SER A 87 -4.06 -23.57 2.42
N SER A 88 -3.83 -24.75 1.83
CA SER A 88 -2.95 -24.93 0.67
C SER A 88 -3.48 -24.23 -0.59
N GLY A 89 -4.80 -24.25 -0.80
CA GLY A 89 -5.46 -23.61 -1.94
C GLY A 89 -5.57 -22.10 -1.77
N LEU A 90 -6.00 -21.64 -0.58
CA LEU A 90 -6.10 -20.22 -0.28
C LEU A 90 -4.73 -19.54 -0.31
N ALA A 91 -3.68 -20.24 0.12
CA ALA A 91 -2.35 -19.69 0.08
C ALA A 91 -1.85 -19.42 -1.36
N GLN A 92 -2.27 -20.21 -2.35
CA GLN A 92 -1.82 -19.98 -3.72
C GLN A 92 -2.46 -18.75 -4.36
N LEU A 93 -3.57 -18.28 -3.80
CA LEU A 93 -4.40 -17.27 -4.41
C LEU A 93 -3.91 -15.83 -4.27
N LYS A 94 -3.05 -15.56 -3.29
CA LYS A 94 -2.52 -14.22 -3.03
C LYS A 94 -3.64 -13.18 -2.85
N LEU A 95 -4.76 -13.55 -2.20
CA LEU A 95 -5.97 -12.72 -2.11
C LEU A 95 -5.74 -11.37 -1.43
N LEU A 96 -4.81 -11.30 -0.46
CA LEU A 96 -4.42 -10.04 0.17
C LEU A 96 -3.86 -9.02 -0.85
N PHE A 97 -3.14 -9.48 -1.87
CA PHE A 97 -2.64 -8.61 -2.94
C PHE A 97 -3.78 -8.04 -3.78
N ASP A 98 -4.80 -8.86 -4.06
CA ASP A 98 -5.96 -8.40 -4.82
C ASP A 98 -6.79 -7.38 -4.03
N VAL A 99 -6.98 -7.57 -2.71
CA VAL A 99 -7.66 -6.59 -1.83
C VAL A 99 -6.92 -5.24 -1.80
N ALA A 100 -5.58 -5.27 -1.76
CA ALA A 100 -4.78 -4.05 -1.78
C ALA A 100 -4.93 -3.29 -3.11
N ARG A 101 -4.78 -3.98 -4.25
CA ARG A 101 -4.71 -3.38 -5.59
C ARG A 101 -6.05 -2.92 -6.14
N HIS A 102 -7.12 -3.67 -5.88
CA HIS A 102 -8.42 -3.43 -6.51
C HIS A 102 -9.35 -2.60 -5.62
N ASN A 103 -10.38 -2.00 -6.22
CA ASN A 103 -11.43 -1.26 -5.51
C ASN A 103 -10.93 -0.10 -4.61
N PRO A 104 -10.13 0.85 -5.12
CA PRO A 104 -9.61 1.96 -4.32
C PRO A 104 -10.70 2.93 -3.79
N PHE A 105 -11.94 2.80 -4.30
CA PHE A 105 -13.12 3.55 -3.86
C PHE A 105 -13.94 2.84 -2.77
N MET A 106 -13.60 1.58 -2.46
CA MET A 106 -14.28 0.84 -1.40
C MET A 106 -14.08 1.52 -0.05
N GLN A 107 -15.13 1.51 0.78
CA GLN A 107 -15.05 2.05 2.13
C GLN A 107 -13.89 1.41 2.91
N PRO A 108 -12.96 2.21 3.49
CA PRO A 108 -11.77 1.68 4.15
C PRO A 108 -12.06 0.62 5.22
N ILE A 109 -13.15 0.78 5.97
CA ILE A 109 -13.56 -0.17 7.01
C ILE A 109 -13.96 -1.53 6.43
N VAL A 110 -14.61 -1.55 5.27
CA VAL A 110 -15.03 -2.78 4.57
C VAL A 110 -13.81 -3.51 4.01
N LYS A 111 -12.85 -2.78 3.44
CA LYS A 111 -11.54 -3.34 3.07
C LYS A 111 -10.79 -3.92 4.25
N LEU A 112 -10.71 -3.18 5.36
CA LEU A 112 -10.05 -3.64 6.57
C LEU A 112 -10.69 -4.94 7.09
N ALA A 113 -12.03 -5.02 7.14
CA ALA A 113 -12.74 -6.22 7.54
C ALA A 113 -12.41 -7.43 6.66
N MET A 114 -12.33 -7.22 5.34
CA MET A 114 -11.94 -8.27 4.40
C MET A 114 -10.49 -8.73 4.61
N VAL A 115 -9.55 -7.81 4.86
CA VAL A 115 -8.17 -8.16 5.20
C VAL A 115 -8.11 -8.96 6.50
N SER A 116 -8.81 -8.50 7.55
CA SER A 116 -8.88 -9.22 8.82
C SER A 116 -9.35 -10.65 8.63
N ARG A 117 -10.43 -10.84 7.87
CA ARG A 117 -10.95 -12.17 7.57
C ARG A 117 -9.94 -13.04 6.84
N LEU A 118 -9.30 -12.53 5.78
CA LEU A 118 -8.31 -13.31 5.03
C LEU A 118 -7.11 -13.71 5.89
N VAL A 119 -6.67 -12.84 6.80
CA VAL A 119 -5.58 -13.12 7.74
C VAL A 119 -5.99 -14.13 8.82
N GLU A 120 -7.25 -14.09 9.28
CA GLU A 120 -7.79 -15.08 10.22
C GLU A 120 -7.92 -16.46 9.57
N LEU A 121 -8.35 -16.52 8.31
CA LEU A 121 -8.50 -17.77 7.57
C LEU A 121 -7.15 -18.42 7.25
N GLU A 122 -6.18 -17.63 6.80
CA GLU A 122 -4.86 -18.15 6.43
C GLU A 122 -3.75 -17.11 6.71
N PRO A 123 -3.17 -17.13 7.93
CA PRO A 123 -2.09 -16.22 8.32
C PRO A 123 -0.84 -16.32 7.42
N GLY A 124 -0.62 -17.48 6.79
CA GLY A 124 0.48 -17.72 5.86
C GLY A 124 0.46 -16.76 4.66
N GLN A 125 -0.70 -16.18 4.31
CA GLN A 125 -0.81 -15.16 3.27
C GLN A 125 0.07 -13.94 3.50
N LEU A 126 0.36 -13.59 4.77
CA LEU A 126 1.22 -12.45 5.11
C LEU A 126 2.68 -12.63 4.68
N ARG A 127 3.12 -13.89 4.50
CA ARG A 127 4.49 -14.23 4.09
C ARG A 127 4.63 -14.45 2.59
N GLN A 128 3.52 -14.48 1.86
CA GLN A 128 3.54 -14.73 0.43
C GLN A 128 4.18 -13.57 -0.30
N ARG A 129 4.92 -13.92 -1.34
CA ARG A 129 5.57 -12.96 -2.22
C ARG A 129 4.89 -12.96 -3.58
N ASP A 130 4.64 -11.78 -4.13
CA ASP A 130 4.26 -11.65 -5.54
C ASP A 130 5.46 -11.85 -6.47
N ALA A 131 5.25 -11.67 -7.78
CA ALA A 131 6.33 -11.78 -8.78
C ALA A 131 7.47 -10.78 -8.56
N ASN A 132 7.21 -9.65 -7.88
CA ASN A 132 8.20 -8.63 -7.56
C ASN A 132 8.84 -8.85 -6.18
N ARG A 133 8.68 -10.04 -5.59
CA ARG A 133 9.10 -10.39 -4.23
C ARG A 133 8.47 -9.51 -3.13
N ARG A 134 7.36 -8.82 -3.42
CA ARG A 134 6.64 -7.97 -2.46
C ARG A 134 5.77 -8.82 -1.55
N LEU A 135 5.73 -8.44 -0.29
CA LEU A 135 4.76 -8.94 0.68
C LEU A 135 3.45 -8.13 0.58
N PRO A 136 2.34 -8.62 1.15
CA PRO A 136 1.08 -7.85 1.19
C PRO A 136 1.25 -6.44 1.76
N ILE A 137 2.11 -6.27 2.77
CA ILE A 137 2.38 -4.95 3.37
C ILE A 137 2.97 -3.95 2.37
N HIS A 138 3.82 -4.38 1.42
CA HIS A 138 4.31 -3.51 0.35
C HIS A 138 3.17 -3.02 -0.54
N GLU A 139 2.21 -3.88 -0.86
CA GLU A 139 1.06 -3.48 -1.70
C GLU A 139 0.14 -2.51 -0.96
N PHE A 140 -0.11 -2.69 0.33
CA PHE A 140 -0.86 -1.71 1.12
C PHE A 140 -0.11 -0.39 1.32
N CYS A 141 1.22 -0.38 1.27
CA CYS A 141 2.00 0.86 1.21
C CYS A 141 1.88 1.55 -0.17
N ARG A 142 1.78 0.77 -1.26
CA ARG A 142 1.55 1.31 -2.61
C ARG A 142 0.12 1.78 -2.83
N HIS A 143 -0.84 1.12 -2.19
CA HIS A 143 -2.27 1.35 -2.34
C HIS A 143 -2.90 1.60 -0.96
N PRO A 144 -2.58 2.74 -0.32
CA PRO A 144 -3.10 3.04 1.01
C PRO A 144 -4.63 3.14 1.02
N LEU A 145 -5.22 2.78 2.15
CA LEU A 145 -6.60 3.10 2.47
C LEU A 145 -6.76 4.62 2.60
N ARG A 146 -7.93 5.14 2.21
CA ARG A 146 -8.22 6.58 2.24
C ARG A 146 -8.32 7.17 3.66
N SER A 147 -8.66 6.34 4.64
CA SER A 147 -8.79 6.73 6.04
C SER A 147 -7.49 6.42 6.77
N GLU A 148 -6.85 7.43 7.35
CA GLU A 148 -5.62 7.25 8.13
C GLU A 148 -5.84 6.31 9.32
N ALA A 149 -6.94 6.46 10.05
CA ALA A 149 -7.27 5.58 11.18
C ALA A 149 -7.46 4.12 10.75
N ALA A 150 -8.11 3.87 9.61
CA ALA A 150 -8.24 2.51 9.08
C ALA A 150 -6.88 1.96 8.60
N GLN A 151 -6.03 2.82 8.03
CA GLN A 151 -4.70 2.46 7.58
C GLN A 151 -3.76 2.12 8.74
N GLU A 152 -3.81 2.87 9.85
CA GLU A 152 -3.05 2.55 11.06
C GLU A 152 -3.49 1.19 11.64
N LYS A 153 -4.80 0.95 11.74
CA LYS A 153 -5.34 -0.35 12.18
C LYS A 153 -4.93 -1.50 11.25
N LEU A 154 -4.89 -1.25 9.94
CA LEU A 154 -4.42 -2.21 8.96
C LEU A 154 -2.94 -2.56 9.20
N ILE A 155 -2.08 -1.57 9.39
CA ILE A 155 -0.66 -1.82 9.70
C ILE A 155 -0.51 -2.56 11.03
N ASP A 156 -1.22 -2.14 12.07
CA ASP A 156 -1.27 -2.84 13.35
C ASP A 156 -1.64 -4.32 13.18
N LEU A 157 -2.66 -4.61 12.36
CA LEU A 157 -3.09 -5.98 12.06
C LEU A 157 -2.01 -6.77 11.33
N LEU A 158 -1.43 -6.22 10.25
CA LEU A 158 -0.42 -6.89 9.44
C LEU A 158 0.86 -7.17 10.24
N VAL A 159 1.29 -6.26 11.11
CA VAL A 159 2.48 -6.47 11.95
C VAL A 159 2.19 -7.46 13.09
N ARG A 160 1.06 -7.31 13.80
CA ARG A 160 0.75 -8.18 14.95
C ARG A 160 0.48 -9.63 14.54
N ARG A 161 -0.20 -9.84 13.41
CA ARG A 161 -0.48 -11.18 12.88
C ARG A 161 0.65 -11.71 12.01
N GLY A 162 1.45 -10.81 11.45
CA GLY A 162 2.68 -11.15 10.75
C GLY A 162 3.86 -11.34 11.69
N PHE A 163 5.05 -11.34 11.11
CA PHE A 163 6.31 -11.34 11.85
C PHE A 163 6.97 -9.98 11.69
N THR A 164 7.56 -9.45 12.76
CA THR A 164 8.21 -8.13 12.79
C THR A 164 9.30 -7.96 11.72
N TYR A 165 10.01 -9.04 11.35
CA TYR A 165 11.04 -9.00 10.31
C TYR A 165 10.51 -8.60 8.92
N THR A 166 9.19 -8.64 8.69
CA THR A 166 8.59 -8.28 7.40
C THR A 166 8.71 -6.78 7.08
N LEU A 167 8.86 -5.91 8.08
CA LEU A 167 8.87 -4.45 7.90
C LEU A 167 10.07 -3.91 7.14
N ASN A 168 11.19 -4.64 7.18
CA ASN A 168 12.44 -4.25 6.51
C ASN A 168 12.76 -5.14 5.31
N THR A 169 11.83 -6.01 4.90
CA THR A 169 12.03 -6.83 3.71
C THR A 169 11.97 -5.96 2.46
N THR A 170 12.94 -6.15 1.57
CA THR A 170 12.99 -5.44 0.31
C THR A 170 12.27 -6.21 -0.80
N ASP A 171 11.65 -5.46 -1.71
CA ASP A 171 11.15 -6.01 -2.96
C ASP A 171 12.31 -6.20 -3.98
N THR A 172 11.98 -6.60 -5.21
CA THR A 172 12.96 -6.78 -6.31
C THR A 172 13.74 -5.51 -6.67
N ALA A 173 13.21 -4.32 -6.39
CA ALA A 173 13.90 -3.06 -6.60
C ALA A 173 14.74 -2.62 -5.39
N GLY A 174 14.84 -3.46 -4.35
CA GLY A 174 15.47 -3.09 -3.10
C GLY A 174 14.57 -2.22 -2.20
N ALA A 175 13.29 -2.03 -2.55
CA ALA A 175 12.43 -1.09 -1.83
C ALA A 175 11.78 -1.75 -0.60
N THR A 176 11.91 -1.12 0.56
CA THR A 176 11.21 -1.50 1.80
C THR A 176 9.76 -0.96 1.82
N PRO A 177 8.85 -1.52 2.64
CA PRO A 177 7.53 -0.95 2.86
C PRO A 177 7.58 0.53 3.27
N LEU A 178 8.54 0.91 4.12
CA LEU A 178 8.71 2.29 4.57
C LEU A 178 9.04 3.24 3.40
N GLN A 179 9.93 2.83 2.50
CA GLN A 179 10.25 3.59 1.29
C GLN A 179 9.04 3.75 0.36
N LEU A 180 8.28 2.66 0.15
CA LEU A 180 7.07 2.69 -0.68
C LEU A 180 5.97 3.58 -0.07
N ALA A 181 5.86 3.62 1.25
CA ALA A 181 4.95 4.52 1.95
C ALA A 181 5.40 5.99 1.81
N ALA A 182 6.68 6.28 2.02
CA ALA A 182 7.23 7.64 1.95
C ALA A 182 7.07 8.29 0.58
N SER A 183 7.07 7.48 -0.50
CA SER A 183 6.83 7.97 -1.86
C SER A 183 5.36 8.37 -2.14
N ARG A 184 4.45 8.28 -1.16
CA ARG A 184 3.02 8.60 -1.34
C ARG A 184 2.67 9.92 -0.63
N PRO A 185 1.89 10.80 -1.29
CA PRO A 185 1.58 12.13 -0.75
C PRO A 185 0.81 12.07 0.59
N ASN A 186 -0.07 11.07 0.77
CA ASN A 186 -0.96 10.95 1.93
C ASN A 186 -0.64 9.73 2.81
N ALA A 187 0.65 9.51 3.08
CA ALA A 187 1.12 8.33 3.81
C ALA A 187 1.36 8.55 5.31
N ASN A 188 0.83 9.61 5.93
CA ASN A 188 1.19 9.95 7.31
C ASN A 188 0.83 8.82 8.28
N GLY A 189 -0.39 8.29 8.20
CA GLY A 189 -0.82 7.12 8.99
C GLY A 189 0.00 5.85 8.69
N LEU A 190 0.38 5.62 7.43
CA LEU A 190 1.27 4.52 7.03
C LEU A 190 2.65 4.65 7.70
N LEU A 191 3.30 5.80 7.53
CA LEU A 191 4.63 6.06 8.06
C LEU A 191 4.64 5.97 9.58
N ARG A 192 3.65 6.57 10.24
CA ARG A 192 3.49 6.49 11.69
C ARG A 192 3.32 5.05 12.16
N GLY A 193 2.43 4.28 11.51
CA GLY A 193 2.23 2.87 11.82
C GLY A 193 3.52 2.05 11.66
N LEU A 194 4.19 2.18 10.52
CA LEU A 194 5.43 1.44 10.23
C LEU A 194 6.54 1.78 11.24
N LEU A 195 6.79 3.07 11.50
CA LEU A 195 7.82 3.52 12.45
C LEU A 195 7.51 3.09 13.89
N ARG A 196 6.24 3.18 14.31
CA ARG A 196 5.79 2.71 15.63
C ARG A 196 6.07 1.22 15.85
N HIS A 197 6.04 0.42 14.78
CA HIS A 197 6.34 -1.01 14.82
C HIS A 197 7.81 -1.36 14.56
N GLY A 198 8.70 -0.36 14.54
CA GLY A 198 10.14 -0.58 14.40
C GLY A 198 10.61 -0.80 12.97
N ALA A 199 9.89 -0.27 11.97
CA ALA A 199 10.43 -0.18 10.62
C ALA A 199 11.72 0.66 10.63
N ASP A 200 12.78 0.10 10.06
CA ASP A 200 14.11 0.68 10.11
C ASP A 200 14.25 1.80 9.07
N LEU A 201 14.44 3.04 9.56
CA LEU A 201 14.74 4.21 8.73
C LEU A 201 16.01 4.01 7.89
N TRP A 202 16.98 3.23 8.37
CA TRP A 202 18.25 3.04 7.67
C TRP A 202 18.13 2.08 6.50
N SER A 203 17.29 1.05 6.65
CA SER A 203 16.93 0.16 5.54
C SER A 203 16.26 0.91 4.39
N ALA A 204 15.72 2.11 4.66
CA ALA A 204 15.20 3.01 3.64
C ALA A 204 16.28 3.81 2.88
N GLY A 205 17.57 3.52 3.08
CA GLY A 205 18.68 4.20 2.41
C GLY A 205 19.02 5.56 3.03
N VAL A 206 18.50 5.86 4.22
CA VAL A 206 18.89 7.06 4.98
C VAL A 206 20.31 6.81 5.56
N PRO A 207 21.32 7.63 5.28
CA PRO A 207 22.68 7.45 5.80
C PRO A 207 22.75 7.72 7.30
N ARG A 208 23.58 6.96 8.01
CA ARG A 208 23.75 7.09 9.48
C ARG A 208 24.08 8.50 10.00
N GLY A 209 24.69 9.33 9.16
CA GLY A 209 25.05 10.72 9.51
C GLY A 209 23.93 11.75 9.34
N SER A 210 22.75 11.33 8.86
CA SER A 210 21.63 12.24 8.60
C SER A 210 20.97 12.73 9.90
N ARG A 211 20.19 13.82 9.83
CA ARG A 211 19.58 14.44 11.02
C ARG A 211 18.53 13.52 11.64
N LEU A 212 17.68 12.89 10.81
CA LEU A 212 16.76 11.84 11.23
C LEU A 212 17.44 10.65 11.87
N GLY A 213 18.61 10.33 11.33
CA GLY A 213 19.43 9.28 11.85
C GLY A 213 19.86 9.45 13.30
N ARG A 214 20.09 10.70 13.72
CA ARG A 214 20.38 11.05 15.11
C ARG A 214 19.14 11.06 16.00
N LEU A 215 17.95 11.34 15.44
CA LEU A 215 16.69 11.42 16.18
C LEU A 215 16.09 10.05 16.51
N ALA A 216 16.33 9.03 15.67
CA ALA A 216 15.83 7.67 15.88
C ALA A 216 16.40 6.97 17.15
N TRP A 217 17.44 7.53 17.77
CA TRP A 217 18.08 7.01 18.98
C TRP A 217 17.60 7.66 20.29
N MET A 218 16.66 8.60 20.23
CA MET A 218 16.06 9.11 21.46
C MET A 218 15.05 8.10 22.02
N PRO A 219 15.20 7.64 23.27
CA PRO A 219 14.30 6.66 23.85
C PRO A 219 12.86 7.16 23.84
N THR A 220 11.96 6.36 23.27
CA THR A 220 10.54 6.65 22.97
C THR A 220 9.64 6.88 24.20
N ASN A 221 10.21 7.04 25.40
CA ASN A 221 9.45 7.36 26.60
C ASN A 221 9.18 8.87 26.74
N ALA A 222 9.80 9.71 25.91
CA ALA A 222 9.43 11.12 25.80
C ALA A 222 8.22 11.25 24.86
N SER A 223 7.07 11.62 25.42
CA SER A 223 5.86 12.02 24.67
C SER A 223 6.23 13.05 23.60
N LEU A 224 6.24 12.62 22.33
CA LEU A 224 6.44 13.50 21.17
C LEU A 224 5.26 14.46 21.06
N THR A 225 5.41 15.67 21.58
CA THR A 225 4.58 16.83 21.21
C THR A 225 5.47 18.01 20.84
N PRO A 226 5.91 18.07 19.58
CA PRO A 226 5.68 19.20 18.68
C PRO A 226 4.75 18.74 17.54
N THR A 227 4.04 19.66 16.86
CA THR A 227 3.01 19.32 15.85
C THR A 227 3.54 18.26 14.86
N ASN A 228 2.97 17.05 14.96
CA ASN A 228 3.43 15.81 14.29
C ASN A 228 3.65 15.95 12.77
N ASP A 229 3.06 16.96 12.16
CA ASP A 229 3.18 17.25 10.74
C ASP A 229 4.56 17.79 10.34
N GLY A 230 5.25 18.53 11.22
CA GLY A 230 6.57 19.10 10.93
C GLY A 230 7.64 18.04 10.75
N ILE A 231 7.74 17.12 11.72
CA ILE A 231 8.68 16.00 11.70
C ILE A 231 8.35 15.06 10.53
N MET A 232 7.07 14.77 10.28
CA MET A 232 6.69 13.88 9.18
C MET A 232 7.01 14.49 7.80
N LYS A 233 6.88 15.82 7.66
CA LYS A 233 7.30 16.54 6.46
C LYS A 233 8.82 16.48 6.28
N GLU A 234 9.60 16.61 7.34
CA GLU A 234 11.07 16.46 7.30
C GLU A 234 11.46 15.02 6.92
N ILE A 235 10.82 14.00 7.50
CA ILE A 235 10.99 12.58 7.11
C ILE A 235 10.72 12.37 5.63
N LYS A 236 9.58 12.85 5.13
CA LYS A 236 9.25 12.72 3.70
C LYS A 236 10.27 13.44 2.82
N MET A 237 10.67 14.64 3.18
CA MET A 237 11.66 15.43 2.42
C MET A 237 13.03 14.77 2.39
N GLU A 238 13.48 14.20 3.50
CA GLU A 238 14.78 13.55 3.62
C GLU A 238 14.79 12.21 2.86
N ILE A 239 13.75 11.38 3.01
CA ILE A 239 13.60 10.15 2.20
C ILE A 239 13.49 10.47 0.71
N ALA A 240 12.69 11.48 0.33
CA ALA A 240 12.59 11.90 -1.07
C ALA A 240 13.93 12.44 -1.61
N GLY A 241 14.66 13.21 -0.80
CA GLY A 241 16.00 13.69 -1.13
C GLY A 241 16.97 12.54 -1.40
N TYR A 242 16.94 11.48 -0.60
CA TYR A 242 17.76 10.29 -0.83
C TYR A 242 17.33 9.47 -2.05
N MET A 243 16.03 9.35 -2.32
CA MET A 243 15.55 8.73 -3.56
C MET A 243 15.99 9.50 -4.81
N CYS A 244 16.13 10.82 -4.73
CA CYS A 244 16.67 11.66 -5.81
C CYS A 244 18.20 11.62 -5.89
N ASN A 245 18.92 11.43 -4.77
CA ASN A 245 20.38 11.36 -4.77
C ASN A 245 20.93 9.99 -5.17
N ALA A 246 20.09 8.95 -5.19
CA ALA A 246 20.41 7.65 -5.74
C ALA A 246 20.22 7.58 -7.28
N ILE A 247 20.20 8.72 -7.98
CA ILE A 247 20.18 8.75 -9.44
C ILE A 247 21.53 8.26 -9.95
N PRO A 248 21.59 7.12 -10.63
CA PRO A 248 22.83 6.68 -11.24
C PRO A 248 23.19 7.63 -12.41
N PRO A 249 24.48 7.90 -12.66
CA PRO A 249 24.92 8.83 -13.72
C PRO A 249 24.56 8.40 -15.15
N TYR A 250 23.87 7.26 -15.32
CA TYR A 250 23.50 6.63 -16.59
C TYR A 250 21.99 6.68 -16.91
N LEU A 251 21.21 7.59 -16.30
CA LEU A 251 19.82 7.81 -16.72
C LEU A 251 19.75 8.38 -18.15
N LEU A 252 18.83 7.85 -18.95
CA LEU A 252 18.53 8.33 -20.30
C LEU A 252 18.09 9.81 -20.25
N ALA A 253 18.59 10.62 -21.19
CA ALA A 253 18.38 12.07 -21.26
C ALA A 253 16.92 12.56 -21.09
N PRO A 254 15.88 11.86 -21.59
CA PRO A 254 14.48 12.28 -21.39
C PRO A 254 14.03 12.23 -19.91
N LEU A 255 14.60 11.31 -19.13
CA LEU A 255 14.28 11.16 -17.70
C LEU A 255 15.01 12.21 -16.87
N TRP A 256 16.26 12.52 -17.25
CA TRP A 256 17.02 13.65 -16.68
C TRP A 256 16.28 14.98 -16.88
N HIS A 257 15.77 15.22 -18.08
CA HIS A 257 15.00 16.43 -18.38
C HIS A 257 13.74 16.54 -17.51
N ARG A 258 13.01 15.45 -17.29
CA ARG A 258 11.82 15.44 -16.42
C ARG A 258 12.15 15.67 -14.95
N ILE A 259 13.23 15.06 -14.44
CA ILE A 259 13.69 15.27 -13.07
C ILE A 259 14.15 16.72 -12.88
N SER A 260 14.90 17.27 -13.84
CA SER A 260 15.32 18.67 -13.84
C SER A 260 14.12 19.63 -13.86
N GLN A 261 13.09 19.35 -14.66
CA GLN A 261 11.84 20.13 -14.69
C GLN A 261 11.11 20.12 -13.34
N ILE A 262 11.03 18.95 -12.68
CA ILE A 262 10.38 18.82 -11.36
C ILE A 262 11.18 19.57 -10.29
N ILE A 263 12.51 19.50 -10.31
CA ILE A 263 13.40 20.25 -9.41
C ILE A 263 13.23 21.76 -9.64
N ARG A 264 13.21 22.22 -10.90
CA ARG A 264 12.97 23.62 -11.24
C ARG A 264 11.63 24.11 -10.73
N LEU A 265 10.54 23.39 -10.99
CA LEU A 265 9.20 23.71 -10.47
C LEU A 265 9.20 23.80 -8.94
N PHE A 266 9.84 22.85 -8.27
CA PHE A 266 9.94 22.86 -6.81
C PHE A 266 10.71 24.08 -6.29
N ILE A 267 11.82 24.45 -6.93
CA ILE A 267 12.61 25.63 -6.58
C ILE A 267 11.83 26.92 -6.85
N THR A 268 11.17 27.05 -8.01
CA THR A 268 10.38 28.23 -8.37
C THR A 268 9.21 28.43 -7.41
N THR A 269 8.42 27.39 -7.13
CA THR A 269 7.31 27.48 -6.18
C THR A 269 7.79 27.70 -4.74
N ALA A 270 8.95 27.18 -4.37
CA ALA A 270 9.57 27.49 -3.09
C ALA A 270 9.97 28.97 -3.04
N LEU A 271 10.60 29.51 -4.08
CA LEU A 271 10.99 30.92 -4.20
C LEU A 271 9.78 31.85 -4.10
N GLU A 272 8.72 31.61 -4.87
CA GLU A 272 7.48 32.42 -4.85
C GLU A 272 6.86 32.49 -3.45
N ARG A 273 6.83 31.36 -2.74
CA ARG A 273 6.32 31.29 -1.36
C ARG A 273 7.24 31.97 -0.35
N THR A 274 8.54 32.00 -0.63
CA THR A 274 9.52 32.65 0.24
C THR A 274 9.49 34.15 0.02
N THR A 275 9.35 34.64 -1.21
CA THR A 275 9.20 36.08 -1.52
C THR A 275 7.94 36.71 -0.92
N ALA A 276 6.91 35.90 -0.64
CA ALA A 276 5.68 36.34 0.03
C ALA A 276 5.79 36.41 1.57
N ALA A 277 6.86 35.89 2.16
CA ALA A 277 7.07 35.87 3.62
C ALA A 277 7.74 37.15 4.13
N THR A 278 7.64 37.42 5.43
CA THR A 278 8.32 38.57 6.05
C THR A 278 9.85 38.40 5.96
N PRO A 279 10.64 39.49 5.85
CA PRO A 279 12.10 39.39 5.65
C PRO A 279 12.81 38.44 6.63
N ARG A 280 12.40 38.46 7.89
CA ARG A 280 12.94 37.60 8.96
C ARG A 280 12.65 36.11 8.76
N GLU A 281 11.44 35.78 8.29
CA GLU A 281 11.05 34.40 7.99
C GLU A 281 11.73 33.88 6.72
N ARG A 282 12.05 34.77 5.76
CA ARG A 282 12.77 34.39 4.55
C ARG A 282 14.14 33.84 4.86
N VAL A 283 14.90 34.49 5.73
CA VAL A 283 16.28 34.10 5.99
C VAL A 283 16.40 32.78 6.75
N ASP A 284 15.47 32.49 7.67
CA ASP A 284 15.42 31.17 8.31
C ASP A 284 15.02 30.06 7.33
N VAL A 285 14.08 30.33 6.42
CA VAL A 285 13.69 29.39 5.35
C VAL A 285 14.83 29.20 4.35
N PHE A 286 15.55 30.26 3.96
CA PHE A 286 16.68 30.20 3.04
C PHE A 286 17.88 29.47 3.64
N LYS A 287 18.25 29.76 4.90
CA LYS A 287 19.31 29.03 5.60
C LYS A 287 18.99 27.54 5.73
N MET A 288 17.77 27.20 6.17
CA MET A 288 17.40 25.82 6.45
C MET A 288 17.23 25.00 5.16
N ARG A 289 16.62 25.57 4.11
CA ARG A 289 16.26 24.81 2.90
C ARG A 289 17.29 24.90 1.78
N PHE A 290 17.87 26.07 1.55
CA PHE A 290 18.74 26.28 0.39
C PHE A 290 20.23 26.16 0.74
N GLY A 291 20.64 26.43 1.99
CA GLY A 291 22.02 26.16 2.45
C GLY A 291 22.38 24.66 2.37
N PHE A 292 21.42 23.78 2.66
CA PHE A 292 21.59 22.34 2.54
C PHE A 292 21.60 21.87 1.07
N ALA A 293 20.73 22.44 0.22
CA ALA A 293 20.68 22.12 -1.20
C ALA A 293 21.96 22.57 -1.95
N ALA A 294 22.46 23.78 -1.67
CA ALA A 294 23.67 24.30 -2.32
C ALA A 294 24.95 23.52 -1.94
N SER A 295 25.03 23.00 -0.71
CA SER A 295 26.17 22.19 -0.27
C SER A 295 26.24 20.80 -0.92
N HIS A 296 25.11 20.29 -1.42
CA HIS A 296 25.00 18.93 -1.99
C HIS A 296 24.61 18.91 -3.47
N CYS A 297 24.47 20.07 -4.12
CA CYS A 297 24.21 20.15 -5.56
C CYS A 297 25.48 19.82 -6.34
N ALA A 298 25.44 18.75 -7.15
CA ALA A 298 26.54 18.34 -8.02
C ALA A 298 26.67 19.22 -9.28
N ASP A 299 25.57 19.89 -9.68
CA ASP A 299 25.55 20.83 -10.79
C ASP A 299 26.14 22.19 -10.36
N ARG A 300 27.29 22.54 -10.94
CA ARG A 300 28.05 23.74 -10.57
C ARG A 300 27.29 25.04 -10.89
N GLU A 301 26.53 25.07 -11.98
CA GLU A 301 25.79 26.25 -12.40
C GLU A 301 24.62 26.49 -11.44
N MET A 302 23.85 25.44 -11.14
CA MET A 302 22.73 25.51 -10.21
C MET A 302 23.19 25.83 -8.77
N LYS A 303 24.36 25.34 -8.36
CA LYS A 303 24.98 25.67 -7.08
C LYS A 303 25.33 27.15 -6.96
N LEU A 304 25.90 27.75 -8.01
CA LEU A 304 26.25 29.17 -8.04
C LEU A 304 25.00 30.05 -8.00
N THR A 305 23.97 29.74 -8.78
CA THR A 305 22.70 30.49 -8.77
C THR A 305 22.04 30.46 -7.37
N LEU A 306 22.08 29.31 -6.68
CA LEU A 306 21.54 29.18 -5.32
C LEU A 306 22.36 29.97 -4.29
N GLN A 307 23.69 30.01 -4.42
CA GLN A 307 24.55 30.80 -3.54
C GLN A 307 24.32 32.31 -3.72
N GLU A 308 24.27 32.78 -4.97
CA GLU A 308 24.00 34.19 -5.28
C GLU A 308 22.63 34.63 -4.75
N LEU A 309 21.59 33.81 -4.91
CA LEU A 309 20.25 34.08 -4.37
C LEU A 309 20.23 34.18 -2.84
N VAL A 310 20.97 33.30 -2.15
CA VAL A 310 21.10 33.35 -0.69
C VAL A 310 21.81 34.64 -0.26
N GLU A 311 22.88 35.03 -0.96
CA GLU A 311 23.62 36.27 -0.66
C GLU A 311 22.81 37.55 -0.95
N VAL A 312 21.97 37.55 -1.99
CA VAL A 312 21.05 38.67 -2.28
C VAL A 312 20.01 38.79 -1.18
N ALA A 313 19.39 37.67 -0.76
CA ALA A 313 18.42 37.68 0.34
C ALA A 313 19.02 38.20 1.67
N PHE A 314 20.27 37.85 1.97
CA PHE A 314 20.97 38.38 3.15
C PHE A 314 21.25 39.89 3.05
N ARG A 315 21.60 40.38 1.86
CA ARG A 315 21.85 41.82 1.65
C ARG A 315 20.56 42.64 1.77
N GLU A 316 19.44 42.11 1.27
CA GLU A 316 18.13 42.76 1.40
C GLU A 316 17.61 42.78 2.84
N GLU A 317 17.95 41.81 3.69
CA GLU A 317 17.56 41.84 5.12
C GLU A 317 18.44 42.78 5.95
N ALA A 318 19.70 42.95 5.57
CA ALA A 318 20.63 43.84 6.27
C ALA A 318 20.40 45.34 5.99
N ALA A 319 19.64 45.67 4.94
CA ALA A 319 19.31 47.03 4.51
C ALA A 319 17.94 47.48 5.02
#